data_AF-A0A9X3INR3-F1
#
_entry.id   AF-A0A9X3INR3-F1
#
_cell.length_a   1.000
_cell.length_b   1.000
_cell.length_c   1.000
_cell.angle_alpha   90.00
_cell.angle_beta   90.00
_cell.angle_gamma   90.00
#
_symmetry.space_group_name_H-M   'P 1'
#
loop_
_entity.id
_entity.type
_entity.pdbx_description
1 polymer ?
#
loop_
_entity_poly.entity_id
_entity_poly.type
_entity_poly.pdbx_seq_one_letter_code
_entity_poly.pdbx_strand_id
1 'polypeptide(L)'
;MTTDWNLVRAMLNAAIDTCERIEATGFAPSDREATLDIRGQEVSVHDFLVSAWTLPETIRYQIIRDRHDAGADRPYVPETARILVAMAGAGAELIGGAEARPAEADIRRMIDWYRDDAAPGIEAAIAAGRDAAR
;
A
#
# COMPACT_ATOMS: atom_id res chain seq x y z
N MET A 1 -7.99 -19.04 5.09
CA MET A 1 -7.03 -18.10 4.47
C MET A 1 -6.23 -17.48 5.59
N THR A 2 -4.91 -17.64 5.58
CA THR A 2 -4.02 -17.02 6.57
C THR A 2 -3.15 -16.03 5.84
N THR A 3 -3.40 -14.75 6.06
CA THR A 3 -2.57 -13.65 5.55
C THR A 3 -1.67 -13.20 6.69
N ASP A 4 -0.37 -13.05 6.43
CA ASP A 4 0.52 -12.34 7.35
C ASP A 4 0.29 -10.83 7.23
N TRP A 5 -0.67 -10.33 8.01
CA TRP A 5 -1.01 -8.91 8.03
C TRP A 5 0.11 -8.02 8.58
N ASN A 6 1.02 -8.57 9.40
CA ASN A 6 2.15 -7.81 9.92
C ASN A 6 3.16 -7.52 8.81
N LEU A 7 3.44 -8.49 7.94
CA LEU A 7 4.30 -8.27 6.77
C LEU A 7 3.69 -7.24 5.81
N VAL A 8 2.39 -7.35 5.50
CA VAL A 8 1.69 -6.37 4.63
C VAL A 8 1.77 -4.96 5.22
N ARG A 9 1.51 -4.81 6.52
CA ARG A 9 1.62 -3.52 7.20
C ARG A 9 3.06 -2.98 7.18
N ALA A 10 4.05 -3.84 7.41
CA ALA A 10 5.45 -3.44 7.39
C ALA A 10 5.88 -2.94 6.01
N MET A 11 5.47 -3.62 4.92
CA MET A 11 5.75 -3.19 3.55
C MET A 11 5.16 -1.81 3.25
N LEU A 12 3.88 -1.58 3.61
CA LEU A 12 3.21 -0.31 3.36
C LEU A 12 3.79 0.82 4.21
N ASN A 13 4.04 0.57 5.50
CA ASN A 13 4.64 1.57 6.39
C ASN A 13 6.05 1.95 5.92
N ALA A 14 6.88 0.99 5.51
CA ALA A 14 8.22 1.30 5.00
C ALA A 14 8.19 2.23 3.78
N ALA A 15 7.20 2.07 2.89
CA ALA A 15 6.99 2.97 1.77
C ALA A 15 6.53 4.36 2.24
N ILE A 16 5.55 4.42 3.15
CA ILE A 16 5.06 5.69 3.74
C ILE A 16 6.19 6.45 4.43
N ASP A 17 6.93 5.79 5.33
CA ASP A 17 8.06 6.38 6.07
C ASP A 17 9.14 6.92 5.10
N THR A 18 9.36 6.22 3.98
CA THR A 18 10.30 6.67 2.95
C THR A 18 9.78 7.92 2.24
N CYS A 19 8.51 7.94 1.84
CA CYS A 19 7.89 9.11 1.21
C CYS A 19 7.90 10.33 2.13
N GLU A 20 7.52 10.16 3.41
CA GLU A 20 7.56 11.22 4.42
C GLU A 20 8.97 11.80 4.58
N ARG A 21 9.99 10.93 4.61
CA ARG A 21 11.39 11.36 4.72
C ARG A 21 11.88 12.09 3.48
N ILE A 22 11.48 11.68 2.27
CA ILE A 22 11.79 12.39 1.04
C ILE A 22 11.11 13.77 1.03
N GLU A 23 9.84 13.85 1.43
CA GLU A 23 9.13 15.14 1.52
C GLU A 23 9.81 16.07 2.53
N ALA A 24 10.23 15.54 3.69
CA ALA A 24 10.91 16.31 4.73
C ALA A 24 12.28 16.89 4.30
N THR A 25 12.91 16.39 3.22
CA THR A 25 14.12 17.03 2.68
C THR A 25 13.82 18.31 1.90
N GLY A 26 12.54 18.61 1.63
CA GLY A 26 12.15 19.66 0.70
C GLY A 26 12.48 19.31 -0.76
N PHE A 27 12.47 18.01 -1.09
CA PHE A 27 12.85 17.50 -2.41
C PHE A 27 12.16 18.29 -3.54
N ALA A 28 12.97 18.81 -4.46
CA ALA A 28 12.51 19.48 -5.66
C ALA A 28 12.95 18.69 -6.92
N PRO A 29 12.24 18.82 -8.05
CA PRO A 29 12.63 18.16 -9.29
C PRO A 29 14.06 18.46 -9.76
N SER A 30 14.62 19.61 -9.38
CA SER A 30 16.01 19.99 -9.67
C SER A 30 17.05 19.12 -8.95
N ASP A 31 16.69 18.47 -7.85
CA ASP A 31 17.61 17.68 -7.03
C ASP A 31 17.86 16.28 -7.62
N ARG A 32 17.13 15.90 -8.68
CA ARG A 32 17.21 14.58 -9.31
C ARG A 32 18.60 14.20 -9.80
N GLU A 33 19.38 15.18 -10.24
CA GLU A 33 20.74 14.99 -10.75
C GLU A 33 21.81 14.97 -9.64
N ALA A 34 21.45 15.26 -8.38
CA ALA A 34 22.40 15.16 -7.28
C ALA A 34 22.85 13.70 -7.11
N THR A 35 24.15 13.49 -6.95
CA THR A 35 24.74 12.15 -6.89
C THR A 35 25.36 11.83 -5.52
N LEU A 36 25.42 10.54 -5.23
CA LEU A 36 26.14 9.97 -4.09
C LEU A 36 26.91 8.73 -4.55
N ASP A 37 28.15 8.56 -4.09
CA ASP A 37 28.88 7.31 -4.27
C ASP A 37 28.35 6.24 -3.29
N ILE A 38 27.88 5.13 -3.84
CA ILE A 38 27.49 3.95 -3.09
C ILE A 38 28.38 2.79 -3.54
N ARG A 39 29.32 2.41 -2.66
CA ARG A 39 30.21 1.25 -2.89
C ARG A 39 31.00 1.36 -4.21
N GLY A 40 31.44 2.57 -4.57
CA GLY A 40 32.21 2.84 -5.78
C GLY A 40 31.37 3.01 -7.04
N GLN A 41 30.05 3.12 -6.91
CA GLN A 41 29.14 3.46 -8.00
C GLN A 41 28.48 4.81 -7.70
N GLU A 42 28.60 5.75 -8.63
CA GLU A 42 27.85 7.00 -8.58
C GLU A 42 26.37 6.73 -8.88
N VAL A 43 25.50 7.16 -7.97
CA VAL A 43 24.05 6.95 -8.04
C VAL A 43 23.37 8.29 -7.85
N SER A 44 22.47 8.64 -8.76
CA SER A 44 21.68 9.88 -8.67
C SER A 44 20.47 9.72 -7.74
N VAL A 45 19.94 10.84 -7.26
CA VAL A 45 18.63 10.87 -6.59
C VAL A 45 17.54 10.29 -7.49
N HIS A 46 17.61 10.54 -8.81
CA HIS A 46 16.68 9.93 -9.76
C HIS A 46 16.75 8.40 -9.76
N ASP A 47 17.94 7.81 -9.70
CA ASP A 47 18.12 6.35 -9.66
C ASP A 47 17.52 5.74 -8.39
N PHE A 48 17.67 6.40 -7.24
CA PHE A 48 17.02 6.00 -6.00
C PHE A 48 15.50 6.02 -6.12
N LEU A 49 14.95 7.10 -6.67
CA LEU A 49 13.52 7.27 -6.89
C LEU A 49 12.98 6.18 -7.84
N VAL A 50 13.65 5.96 -8.98
CA VAL A 50 13.33 4.89 -9.93
C VAL A 50 13.31 3.53 -9.25
N SER A 51 14.33 3.23 -8.45
CA SER A 51 14.40 1.98 -7.70
C SER A 51 13.26 1.84 -6.71
N ALA A 52 12.86 2.93 -6.03
CA ALA A 52 11.81 2.93 -5.02
C ALA A 52 10.44 2.52 -5.58
N TRP A 53 10.09 2.89 -6.83
CA TRP A 53 8.83 2.45 -7.44
C TRP A 53 8.93 1.19 -8.30
N THR A 54 10.11 0.85 -8.84
CA THR A 54 10.29 -0.37 -9.66
C THR A 54 10.53 -1.64 -8.82
N LEU A 55 11.15 -1.53 -7.65
CA LEU A 55 11.41 -2.67 -6.78
C LEU A 55 10.11 -3.36 -6.29
N PRO A 56 9.07 -2.63 -5.81
CA PRO A 56 7.80 -3.25 -5.43
C PRO A 56 7.12 -3.99 -6.60
N GLU A 57 7.22 -3.46 -7.82
CA GLU A 57 6.70 -4.12 -9.02
C GLU A 57 7.44 -5.43 -9.31
N THR A 58 8.77 -5.41 -9.22
CA THR A 58 9.60 -6.61 -9.39
C THR A 58 9.25 -7.69 -8.37
N ILE A 59 9.12 -7.31 -7.09
CA ILE A 59 8.70 -8.22 -6.02
C ILE A 59 7.29 -8.74 -6.24
N ARG A 60 6.36 -7.93 -6.75
CA ARG A 60 5.00 -8.39 -7.10
C ARG A 60 5.04 -9.50 -8.14
N TYR A 61 5.83 -9.37 -9.20
CA TYR A 61 5.97 -10.44 -10.20
C TYR A 61 6.65 -11.68 -9.61
N GLN A 62 7.61 -11.53 -8.71
CA GLN A 62 8.23 -12.65 -8.01
C GLN A 62 7.21 -13.40 -7.14
N ILE A 63 6.37 -12.69 -6.37
CA ILE A 63 5.30 -13.30 -5.55
C ILE A 63 4.32 -14.10 -6.43
N ILE A 64 4.00 -13.62 -7.63
CA ILE A 64 3.12 -14.33 -8.56
C ILE A 64 3.79 -15.62 -9.04
N ARG A 65 5.06 -15.56 -9.44
CA ARG A 65 5.85 -16.73 -9.86
C ARG A 65 6.00 -17.76 -8.74
N ASP A 66 6.41 -17.33 -7.55
CA ASP A 66 6.58 -18.24 -6.40
C ASP A 66 5.27 -18.94 -6.03
N ARG A 67 4.14 -18.25 -6.17
CA ARG A 67 2.82 -18.85 -5.94
C ARG A 67 2.47 -19.87 -7.01
N HIS A 68 2.77 -19.59 -8.27
CA HIS A 68 2.58 -20.54 -9.37
C HIS A 68 3.41 -21.80 -9.15
N ASP A 69 4.70 -21.63 -8.86
CA ASP A 69 5.64 -22.73 -8.62
C ASP A 69 5.22 -23.60 -7.41
N ALA A 70 4.59 -22.98 -6.39
CA ALA A 70 4.03 -23.68 -5.24
C ALA A 70 2.64 -24.30 -5.48
N GLY A 71 2.06 -24.18 -6.68
CA GLY A 71 0.69 -24.63 -6.98
C GLY A 71 -0.39 -23.85 -6.23
N ALA A 72 -0.08 -22.65 -5.74
CA ALA A 72 -0.91 -21.76 -4.93
C ALA A 72 -1.43 -20.55 -5.73
N ASP A 73 -1.66 -20.75 -7.03
CA ASP A 73 -2.31 -19.76 -7.88
C ASP A 73 -3.69 -19.41 -7.34
N ARG A 74 -4.03 -18.13 -7.45
CA ARG A 74 -5.36 -17.65 -7.07
C ARG A 74 -6.15 -17.46 -8.36
N PRO A 75 -7.29 -18.12 -8.51
CA PRO A 75 -8.12 -17.98 -9.70
C PRO A 75 -8.77 -16.59 -9.81
N TYR A 76 -8.84 -15.84 -8.71
CA TYR A 76 -9.32 -14.46 -8.68
C TYR A 76 -8.59 -13.62 -7.62
N VAL A 77 -8.62 -12.30 -7.76
CA VAL A 77 -8.11 -11.36 -6.75
C VAL A 77 -9.10 -11.26 -5.58
N PRO A 78 -8.71 -11.64 -4.35
CA PRO A 78 -9.59 -11.59 -3.19
C PRO A 78 -10.08 -10.17 -2.88
N GLU A 79 -11.29 -10.05 -2.34
CA GLU A 79 -11.94 -8.78 -1.99
C GLU A 79 -11.08 -7.96 -1.03
N THR A 80 -10.42 -8.60 -0.06
CA THR A 80 -9.52 -7.94 0.89
C THR A 80 -8.30 -7.30 0.23
N ALA A 81 -7.80 -7.89 -0.87
CA ALA A 81 -6.72 -7.28 -1.66
C ALA A 81 -7.24 -6.09 -2.48
N ARG A 82 -8.47 -6.18 -3.02
CA ARG A 82 -9.10 -5.06 -3.75
C ARG A 82 -9.32 -3.85 -2.86
N ILE A 83 -9.76 -4.07 -1.61
CA ILE A 83 -9.92 -3.02 -0.59
C ILE A 83 -8.60 -2.27 -0.39
N LEU A 84 -7.49 -2.98 -0.17
CA LEU A 84 -6.18 -2.35 0.04
C LEU A 84 -5.70 -1.55 -1.17
N VAL A 85 -5.86 -2.08 -2.38
CA VAL A 85 -5.45 -1.38 -3.60
C VAL A 85 -6.27 -0.11 -3.80
N ALA A 86 -7.58 -0.16 -3.56
CA ALA A 86 -8.45 1.02 -3.66
C ALA A 86 -8.07 2.09 -2.62
N MET A 87 -7.80 1.68 -1.38
CA MET A 87 -7.36 2.59 -0.31
C MET A 87 -5.99 3.22 -0.63
N ALA A 88 -5.04 2.43 -1.15
CA ALA A 88 -3.75 2.94 -1.58
C ALA A 88 -3.87 3.96 -2.71
N GLY A 89 -4.75 3.72 -3.69
CA GLY A 89 -5.04 4.68 -4.76
C GLY A 89 -5.62 5.99 -4.23
N ALA A 90 -6.63 5.92 -3.35
CA ALA A 90 -7.22 7.10 -2.72
C ALA A 90 -6.19 7.88 -1.86
N GLY A 91 -5.33 7.17 -1.13
CA GLY A 91 -4.25 7.78 -0.35
C GLY A 91 -3.18 8.45 -1.22
N ALA A 92 -2.86 7.87 -2.38
CA ALA A 92 -1.88 8.42 -3.31
C ALA A 92 -2.30 9.80 -3.85
N GLU A 93 -3.59 10.03 -4.07
CA GLU A 93 -4.13 11.34 -4.48
C GLU A 93 -3.97 12.45 -3.41
N LEU A 94 -3.68 12.08 -2.16
CA LEU A 94 -3.44 13.04 -1.07
C LEU A 94 -1.97 13.52 -1.01
N ILE A 95 -1.04 12.81 -1.65
CA ILE A 95 0.39 13.14 -1.59
C ILE A 95 0.63 14.50 -2.26
N GLY A 96 1.31 15.41 -1.55
CA GLY A 96 1.56 16.78 -2.02
C GLY A 96 0.32 17.70 -2.02
N GLY A 97 -0.84 17.23 -1.54
CA GLY A 97 -2.13 17.96 -1.59
C GLY A 97 -2.62 18.51 -0.25
N ALA A 98 -1.78 18.52 0.79
CA ALA A 98 -2.19 18.78 2.17
C ALA A 98 -2.89 20.14 2.39
N GLU A 99 -2.49 21.18 1.65
CA GLU A 99 -3.09 22.52 1.78
C GLU A 99 -4.53 22.58 1.29
N ALA A 100 -4.85 21.84 0.21
CA ALA A 100 -6.17 21.84 -0.40
C ALA A 100 -7.20 21.01 0.38
N ARG A 101 -6.74 20.10 1.25
CA ARG A 101 -7.57 19.21 2.09
C ARG A 101 -8.76 18.58 1.33
N PRO A 102 -8.53 17.98 0.15
CA PRO A 102 -9.61 17.47 -0.67
C PRO A 102 -10.40 16.39 0.08
N ALA A 103 -11.73 16.46 0.00
CA ALA A 103 -12.64 15.46 0.57
C ALA A 103 -12.41 15.11 2.06
N GLU A 104 -11.82 16.00 2.87
CA GLU A 104 -11.40 15.70 4.26
C GLU A 104 -12.51 15.07 5.11
N ALA A 105 -13.74 15.60 5.02
CA ALA A 105 -14.88 15.07 5.77
C ALA A 105 -15.31 13.68 5.29
N ASP A 106 -15.27 13.42 3.98
CA ASP A 106 -15.58 12.10 3.40
C ASP A 106 -14.52 11.06 3.74
N ILE A 107 -13.25 11.45 3.73
CA ILE A 107 -12.13 10.57 4.12
C ILE A 107 -12.27 10.14 5.57
N ARG A 108 -12.58 11.08 6.49
CA ARG A 108 -12.83 10.75 7.91
C ARG A 108 -14.02 9.81 8.07
N ARG A 109 -15.14 10.10 7.38
CA ARG A 109 -16.30 9.20 7.37
C ARG A 109 -15.97 7.81 6.84
N MET A 110 -15.17 7.71 5.79
CA MET A 110 -14.72 6.43 5.24
C MET A 110 -13.89 5.66 6.27
N ILE A 111 -12.95 6.32 6.96
CA ILE A 111 -12.13 5.70 8.01
C ILE A 111 -13.01 5.16 9.15
N ASP A 112 -13.95 5.97 9.62
CA ASP A 112 -14.88 5.57 10.69
C ASP A 112 -15.76 4.40 10.23
N TRP A 113 -16.29 4.45 9.00
CA TRP A 113 -17.06 3.35 8.43
C TRP A 113 -16.27 2.03 8.36
N TYR A 114 -15.00 2.04 7.98
CA TYR A 114 -14.17 0.83 7.99
C TYR A 114 -14.03 0.24 9.39
N ARG A 115 -13.92 1.09 10.41
CA ARG A 115 -13.70 0.70 11.81
C ARG A 115 -14.98 0.22 12.48
N ASP A 116 -16.05 0.97 12.31
CA ASP A 116 -17.25 0.84 13.14
C ASP A 116 -18.35 0.04 12.44
N ASP A 117 -18.38 0.05 11.10
CA ASP A 117 -19.45 -0.58 10.32
C ASP A 117 -18.97 -1.78 9.51
N ALA A 118 -17.92 -1.64 8.70
CA ALA A 118 -17.57 -2.61 7.67
C ALA A 118 -17.13 -3.95 8.26
N ALA A 119 -16.05 -3.98 9.06
CA ALA A 119 -15.57 -5.21 9.66
C ALA A 119 -16.57 -5.80 10.67
N PRO A 120 -17.10 -5.03 11.66
CA PRO A 120 -18.08 -5.56 12.60
C PRO A 120 -19.37 -6.05 11.92
N GLY A 121 -19.85 -5.34 10.90
CA GLY A 121 -21.05 -5.71 10.15
C GLY A 121 -20.88 -7.01 9.37
N ILE A 122 -19.72 -7.22 8.71
CA ILE A 122 -19.41 -8.49 8.03
C ILE A 122 -19.35 -9.64 9.03
N GLU A 123 -18.69 -9.44 10.17
CA GLU A 123 -18.58 -10.44 11.24
C GLU A 123 -19.96 -10.84 11.77
N ALA A 124 -20.80 -9.86 12.11
CA ALA A 124 -22.15 -10.07 12.60
C ALA A 124 -23.04 -10.80 11.58
N ALA A 125 -22.98 -10.41 10.30
CA ALA A 125 -23.75 -11.05 9.23
C ALA A 125 -23.34 -12.51 9.02
N ILE A 126 -22.04 -12.82 9.05
CA ILE A 126 -21.54 -14.20 8.94
C ILE A 126 -21.99 -15.03 10.14
N ALA A 127 -21.93 -14.48 11.36
CA ALA A 127 -22.37 -15.17 12.57
C ALA A 127 -23.87 -15.53 12.48
N ALA A 128 -24.71 -14.54 12.18
CA ALA A 128 -26.16 -14.74 12.06
C ALA A 128 -26.51 -15.78 10.96
N GLY A 129 -25.83 -15.74 9.82
CA GLY A 129 -26.04 -16.70 8.73
C GLY A 129 -25.67 -18.14 9.08
N ARG A 130 -24.69 -18.35 9.96
CA ARG A 130 -24.30 -19.69 10.44
C ARG A 130 -25.27 -20.24 11.48
N ASP A 131 -25.82 -19.37 12.32
CA ASP A 131 -26.81 -19.77 13.33
C ASP A 131 -28.15 -20.14 12.67
N ALA A 132 -28.53 -19.43 11.60
CA ALA A 132 -29.74 -19.76 10.83
C ALA A 132 -29.64 -21.07 10.02
N ALA A 133 -28.43 -21.60 9.81
CA ALA A 133 -28.17 -22.83 9.06
C ALA A 133 -27.98 -24.07 9.95
N ARG A 134 -28.07 -23.92 11.28
CA ARG A 134 -27.99 -25.00 12.28
C ARG A 134 -29.38 -25.41 12.76
#